data_AF-A0A3D2FWM8-F1
#
_entry.id   AF-A0A3D2FWM8-F1
#
_cell.length_a   1.000
_cell.length_b   1.000
_cell.length_c   1.000
_cell.angle_alpha   90.00
_cell.angle_beta   90.00
_cell.angle_gamma   90.00
#
_symmetry.space_group_name_H-M   'P 1'
#
loop_
_entity.id
_entity.type
_entity.pdbx_description
1 polymer ?
#
loop_
_entity_poly.entity_id
_entity_poly.type
_entity_poly.pdbx_seq_one_letter_code
_entity_poly.pdbx_strand_id
1 'polypeptide(L)' 'MRKLFKILGKIAGILAGLYALLFAVFYFDLDGKLLYYVVEPFLCRHYDKMQREDVTKRAYKID' A
#
# COMPACT_ATOMS: atom_id res chain seq x y z
N MET A 1 -14.23 18.18 -36.51
CA MET A 1 -14.31 19.07 -35.32
C MET A 1 -15.18 18.50 -34.19
N ARG A 2 -16.52 18.49 -34.26
CA ARG A 2 -17.40 18.03 -33.14
C ARG A 2 -17.13 16.62 -32.60
N LYS A 3 -16.84 15.64 -33.46
CA LYS A 3 -16.51 14.26 -33.04
C LYS A 3 -15.17 14.18 -32.31
N LEU A 4 -14.18 14.94 -32.77
CA LEU A 4 -12.86 15.02 -32.15
C LEU A 4 -12.95 15.63 -30.73
N PHE A 5 -13.66 16.74 -30.56
CA PHE A 5 -13.91 17.35 -29.24
C PHE A 5 -14.69 16.43 -28.29
N LYS A 6 -15.63 15.62 -28.81
CA LYS A 6 -16.33 14.61 -27.99
C LYS A 6 -15.39 13.51 -27.49
N ILE A 7 -14.44 13.06 -28.32
CA ILE A 7 -13.46 12.04 -27.93
C ILE A 7 -12.47 12.63 -26.92
N LEU A 8 -11.93 13.82 -27.20
CA LEU A 8 -11.06 14.55 -26.27
C LEU A 8 -11.73 14.80 -24.91
N GLY A 9 -12.99 15.22 -24.90
CA GLY A 9 -13.75 15.43 -23.66
C GLY A 9 -13.92 14.14 -22.84
N LYS A 10 -14.15 13.00 -23.51
CA LYS A 10 -14.20 11.69 -22.81
C LYS A 10 -12.85 11.31 -22.22
N ILE A 11 -11.77 11.46 -22.98
CA ILE A 11 -10.42 11.15 -22.52
C ILE A 11 -10.04 12.07 -21.34
N ALA A 12 -10.29 13.37 -21.45
CA ALA A 12 -10.06 14.32 -20.37
C ALA A 12 -10.87 13.97 -19.12
N GLY A 13 -12.13 13.56 -19.26
CA GLY A 13 -12.97 13.12 -18.14
C GLY A 13 -12.40 11.87 -17.44
N ILE A 14 -11.92 10.88 -18.20
CA ILE A 14 -11.29 9.68 -17.64
C ILE A 14 -10.00 10.04 -16.92
N LEU A 15 -9.14 10.86 -17.53
CA LEU A 15 -7.88 11.29 -16.92
C LEU A 15 -8.11 12.10 -15.65
N ALA A 16 -9.09 13.01 -15.65
CA ALA A 16 -9.47 13.76 -14.47
C ALA A 16 -9.99 12.85 -13.35
N GLY A 17 -10.80 11.84 -13.69
CA GLY A 17 -11.28 10.84 -12.73
C GLY A 17 -10.14 10.01 -12.13
N LEU A 18 -9.22 9.53 -12.95
CA LEU A 18 -8.03 8.81 -12.49
C LEU A 18 -7.15 9.69 -11.60
N TYR A 19 -6.94 10.95 -11.98
CA TYR A 19 -6.15 11.89 -11.20
C TYR A 19 -6.80 12.19 -9.85
N ALA A 20 -8.12 12.40 -9.80
CA ALA A 20 -8.86 12.61 -8.56
C ALA A 20 -8.81 11.38 -7.64
N LEU A 21 -8.87 10.17 -8.20
CA LEU A 21 -8.72 8.93 -7.43
C LEU A 21 -7.31 8.79 -6.86
N LEU A 22 -6.28 9.05 -7.67
CA LEU A 22 -4.89 9.03 -7.21
C LEU A 22 -4.65 10.07 -6.12
N PHE A 23 -5.20 11.28 -6.30
CA PHE A 23 -5.17 12.34 -5.31
C PHE A 23 -5.83 11.89 -4.01
N ALA A 24 -7.01 11.25 -4.04
CA ALA A 24 -7.67 10.78 -2.84
C ALA A 24 -6.85 9.70 -2.11
N VAL A 25 -6.28 8.73 -2.84
CA VAL A 25 -5.40 7.71 -2.25
C VAL A 25 -4.21 8.34 -1.55
N PHE A 26 -3.53 9.29 -2.21
CA PHE A 26 -2.35 9.95 -1.68
C PHE A 26 -2.65 10.95 -0.55
N TYR A 27 -3.64 11.84 -0.75
CA TYR A 27 -3.98 12.91 0.19
C TYR A 27 -4.50 12.34 1.53
N PHE A 28 -5.28 11.27 1.49
CA PHE A 28 -5.79 10.62 2.69
C PHE A 28 -4.89 9.51 3.23
N ASP A 29 -3.73 9.27 2.61
CA ASP A 29 -2.77 8.22 2.96
C ASP A 29 -3.46 6.85 3.09
N LEU A 30 -4.27 6.49 2.09
CA LEU A 30 -5.08 5.28 2.12
C LEU A 30 -4.22 4.02 1.98
N ASP A 31 -3.12 4.10 1.24
CA ASP A 31 -2.13 3.03 1.12
C ASP A 31 -1.38 2.82 2.43
N GLY A 32 -0.93 3.88 3.10
CA GLY A 32 -0.32 3.80 4.42
C GLY A 32 -1.27 3.19 5.46
N LYS A 33 -2.53 3.64 5.49
CA LYS A 33 -3.57 3.09 6.37
C LYS A 33 -3.89 1.63 6.06
N LEU A 34 -4.01 1.26 4.78
CA LEU A 34 -4.26 -0.12 4.39
C LEU A 34 -3.09 -1.02 4.84
N LEU A 35 -1.86 -0.55 4.63
CA LEU A 35 -0.66 -1.27 5.04
C LEU A 35 -0.65 -1.49 6.56
N TYR A 36 -0.86 -0.43 7.33
CA TYR A 36 -0.78 -0.45 8.80
C TYR A 36 -1.94 -1.21 9.46
N TYR A 37 -3.18 -1.00 9.03
CA TYR A 37 -4.34 -1.58 9.71
C TYR A 37 -4.71 -2.97 9.22
N VAL A 38 -4.32 -3.36 8.01
CA VAL A 38 -4.77 -4.62 7.40
C VAL A 38 -3.59 -5.52 7.07
N VAL A 39 -2.65 -5.03 6.26
CA VAL A 39 -1.56 -5.87 5.73
C VAL A 39 -0.59 -6.29 6.82
N GLU A 40 -0.07 -5.35 7.60
CA GLU A 40 0.89 -5.62 8.67
C GLU A 40 0.32 -6.61 9.71
N PRO A 41 -0.88 -6.40 10.29
CA PRO A 41 -1.45 -7.35 11.24
C PRO A 41 -1.69 -8.73 10.63
N PHE A 42 -2.11 -8.79 9.37
CA PHE A 42 -2.29 -10.05 8.65
C PHE A 42 -0.96 -10.79 8.48
N LEU A 43 0.09 -10.09 8.03
CA LEU A 43 1.42 -10.65 7.84
C LEU A 43 2.05 -11.07 9.17
N CYS A 44 1.94 -10.26 10.23
CA CYS A 44 2.41 -10.62 11.56
C CYS A 44 1.71 -11.87 12.08
N ARG A 45 0.38 -11.97 11.91
CA ARG A 45 -0.38 -13.16 12.32
C ARG A 45 0.02 -14.42 11.52
N HIS A 46 0.33 -14.28 10.24
CA HIS A 46 0.62 -15.41 9.37
C HIS A 46 2.09 -15.85 9.44
N TYR A 47 3.02 -14.90 9.38
CA TYR A 47 4.45 -15.16 9.24
C TYR A 47 5.24 -14.97 10.54
N ASP A 48 4.78 -14.12 11.46
CA ASP A 48 5.56 -13.76 12.66
C ASP A 48 5.30 -14.68 13.86
N LYS A 49 4.63 -15.83 13.64
CA LYS A 49 4.52 -16.91 14.62
C LYS A 49 5.83 -17.66 14.87
N MET A 50 6.91 -17.29 14.19
CA MET A 50 8.22 -17.90 14.43
C MET A 50 8.74 -17.45 15.79
N GLN A 51 8.95 -18.41 16.70
CA GLN A 51 9.68 -18.14 17.95
C GLN A 51 11.08 -17.65 17.58
N ARG A 52 11.36 -16.37 17.80
CA ARG A 52 12.72 -15.83 17.74
C ARG A 52 13.42 -16.21 19.03
N GLU A 53 14.55 -16.89 18.91
CA GLU A 53 15.43 -17.08 20.06
C GLU A 53 15.90 -15.73 20.59
N ASP A 54 15.80 -15.58 21.91
CA ASP A 54 16.38 -14.44 22.59
C ASP A 54 17.91 -14.55 22.56
N VAL A 55 18.53 -13.77 21.67
CA VAL A 55 19.99 -13.74 21.49
C VAL A 55 20.72 -13.31 22.76
N THR A 56 20.05 -12.63 23.70
CA THR A 56 20.66 -12.22 24.99
C THR A 56 20.73 -13.37 26.00
N LYS A 57 19.91 -14.42 25.81
CA LYS A 57 19.92 -15.64 26.63
C LYS A 57 20.80 -16.74 26.04
N ARG A 58 21.35 -16.52 24.85
CA ARG A 58 22.23 -17.49 24.19
C ARG A 58 23.59 -17.49 24.89
N ALA A 59 24.00 -18.65 25.41
CA ALA A 59 25.38 -18.83 25.87
C ALA A 59 26.33 -18.71 24.66
N TYR A 60 27.36 -17.87 24.76
CA TYR A 60 28.39 -17.79 23.73
C TYR A 60 29.18 -19.10 23.72
N LYS A 61 29.23 -19.77 22.56
CA LYS A 61 30.22 -20.82 22.33
C LYS A 61 31.57 -20.14 22.15
N ILE A 62 32.42 -20.25 23.16
CA ILE A 62 33.84 -19.94 23.05
C ILE A 62 34.51 -21.29 22.83
N ASP A 63 34.80 -21.59 21.56
CA ASP A 63 35.63 -22.72 21.16
C ASP A 63 37.12 -22.31 21.23
#